data_AF-V6LTK8-F1
#
_entry.id   AF-V6LTK8-F1
#
_cell.length_a   1.000
_cell.length_b   1.000
_cell.length_c   1.000
_cell.angle_alpha   90.00
_cell.angle_beta   90.00
_cell.angle_gamma   90.00
#
_symmetry.space_group_name_H-M   'P 1'
#
loop_
_entity.id
_entity.type
_entity.pdbx_description
1 polymer ?
#
loop_
_entity_poly.entity_id
_entity_poly.type
_entity_poly.pdbx_seq_one_letter_code
_entity_poly.pdbx_strand_id
1 'polypeptide(L)'
;MNSLPNLLILEGGIAAGKTSLLHNLANEYNLYALEEPVTDNPYLAKFYEDPKKWSFEFQMWFLEQRIQHYKHACQIAIEQPNNIVILDRSVFSDSVFARLAFQDGFISQNQFDQYLIKYNDIVSKIPLPTAVVYLDVSPETCLYRIKIQENVITR
;
A
#
# COMPACT_ATOMS: atom_id res chain seq x y z
N MET A 1 0.55 7.54 -29.52
CA MET A 1 0.64 8.55 -28.44
C MET A 1 0.95 7.76 -27.18
N ASN A 2 2.03 8.06 -26.46
CA ASN A 2 2.27 7.41 -25.17
C ASN A 2 1.26 7.99 -24.18
N SER A 3 0.13 7.31 -23.99
CA SER A 3 -0.86 7.70 -23.00
C SER A 3 -0.27 7.52 -21.61
N LEU A 4 -0.50 8.50 -20.73
CA LEU A 4 -0.20 8.34 -19.32
C LEU A 4 -1.01 7.16 -18.76
N PRO A 5 -0.45 6.37 -17.83
CA PRO A 5 -1.17 5.25 -17.22
C PRO A 5 -2.36 5.79 -16.41
N ASN A 6 -3.56 5.20 -16.57
CA ASN A 6 -4.66 5.53 -15.67
C ASN A 6 -4.69 4.59 -14.48
N LEU A 7 -4.45 5.16 -13.30
CA LEU A 7 -4.36 4.42 -12.05
C LEU A 7 -5.46 4.88 -11.10
N LEU A 8 -6.28 3.94 -10.65
CA LEU A 8 -7.29 4.14 -9.61
C LEU A 8 -6.80 3.44 -8.34
N ILE A 9 -6.52 4.20 -7.29
CA ILE A 9 -6.01 3.63 -6.03
C ILE A 9 -7.15 3.54 -5.03
N LEU A 10 -7.29 2.39 -4.38
CA LEU A 10 -8.13 2.22 -3.20
C LEU A 10 -7.29 2.41 -1.94
N GLU A 11 -7.68 3.34 -1.07
CA GLU A 11 -7.04 3.59 0.22
C GLU A 11 -8.04 3.39 1.37
N GLY A 12 -7.54 3.11 2.57
CA GLY A 12 -8.38 2.84 3.74
C GLY A 12 -7.75 1.89 4.76
N GLY A 13 -8.40 1.76 5.92
CA GLY A 13 -7.96 0.90 7.02
C GLY A 13 -7.81 -0.59 6.64
N ILE A 14 -7.02 -1.34 7.41
CA ILE A 14 -6.99 -2.81 7.29
C ILE A 14 -8.41 -3.33 7.51
N ALA A 15 -8.87 -4.28 6.69
CA ALA A 15 -10.26 -4.78 6.68
C ALA A 15 -11.36 -3.74 6.36
N ALA A 16 -11.03 -2.59 5.76
CA ALA A 16 -12.03 -1.64 5.26
C ALA A 16 -12.89 -2.18 4.10
N GLY A 17 -12.45 -3.27 3.44
CA GLY A 17 -13.15 -3.86 2.29
C GLY A 17 -12.58 -3.45 0.92
N LYS A 18 -11.35 -2.92 0.89
CA LYS A 18 -10.67 -2.48 -0.33
C LYS A 18 -10.55 -3.59 -1.37
N THR A 19 -10.01 -4.74 -1.00
CA THR A 19 -9.84 -5.89 -1.89
C THR A 19 -11.18 -6.37 -2.47
N SER A 20 -12.25 -6.40 -1.67
CA SER A 20 -13.59 -6.73 -2.17
C SER A 20 -14.11 -5.68 -3.18
N LEU A 21 -13.93 -4.39 -2.89
CA LEU A 21 -14.29 -3.32 -3.83
C LEU A 21 -13.46 -3.40 -5.12
N LEU A 22 -12.16 -3.71 -5.01
CA LEU A 22 -11.25 -3.88 -6.14
C LEU A 22 -11.78 -4.93 -7.11
N HIS A 23 -12.12 -6.12 -6.61
CA HIS A 23 -12.68 -7.18 -7.44
C HIS A 23 -14.04 -6.82 -8.03
N ASN A 24 -14.92 -6.20 -7.25
CA ASN A 24 -16.25 -5.79 -7.74
C ASN A 24 -16.13 -4.81 -8.91
N LEU A 25 -15.31 -3.76 -8.76
CA LEU A 25 -15.08 -2.77 -9.81
C LEU A 25 -14.37 -3.38 -11.03
N ALA A 26 -13.37 -4.24 -10.80
CA ALA A 26 -12.67 -4.92 -11.88
C ALA A 26 -13.62 -5.79 -12.71
N ASN A 27 -14.53 -6.52 -12.06
CA ASN A 27 -15.51 -7.36 -12.73
C ASN A 27 -16.58 -6.54 -13.46
N GLU A 28 -17.13 -5.50 -12.82
CA GLU A 28 -18.20 -4.68 -13.39
C GLU A 28 -17.75 -3.88 -14.60
N TYR A 29 -16.53 -3.33 -14.57
CA TYR A 29 -16.00 -2.44 -15.59
C TYR A 29 -14.92 -3.08 -16.48
N ASN A 30 -14.65 -4.38 -16.31
CA ASN A 30 -13.60 -5.11 -17.03
C ASN A 30 -12.23 -4.41 -16.93
N LEU A 31 -11.83 -4.06 -15.70
CA LEU A 31 -10.56 -3.40 -15.39
C LEU A 31 -9.53 -4.43 -14.94
N TYR A 32 -8.24 -4.10 -15.10
CA TYR A 32 -7.19 -4.91 -14.51
C TYR A 32 -7.08 -4.61 -13.02
N ALA A 33 -7.36 -5.61 -12.19
CA ALA A 33 -7.23 -5.56 -10.74
C ALA A 33 -5.82 -5.99 -10.32
N LEU A 34 -5.10 -5.11 -9.64
CA LEU A 34 -3.78 -5.39 -9.10
C LEU A 34 -3.84 -5.36 -7.56
N GLU A 35 -3.88 -6.54 -6.95
CA GLU A 35 -3.87 -6.69 -5.50
C GLU A 35 -2.51 -6.41 -4.87
N GLU A 36 -2.50 -6.03 -3.58
CA GLU A 36 -1.25 -5.90 -2.81
C GLU A 36 -0.52 -7.26 -2.79
N PRO A 37 0.76 -7.31 -3.17
CA PRO A 37 1.45 -8.57 -3.34
C PRO A 37 1.72 -9.21 -1.97
N VAL A 38 1.39 -10.51 -1.86
CA VAL A 38 1.78 -11.32 -0.70
C VAL A 38 3.30 -11.50 -0.76
N THR A 39 4.01 -10.74 0.08
CA THR A 39 5.47 -10.68 0.07
C THR A 39 6.00 -11.08 1.44
N ASP A 40 6.97 -11.99 1.46
CA ASP A 40 7.63 -12.43 2.70
C ASP A 40 8.65 -11.35 3.10
N ASN A 41 8.28 -10.53 4.07
CA ASN A 41 9.14 -9.47 4.57
C ASN A 41 10.19 -10.06 5.54
N PRO A 42 11.49 -10.01 5.20
CA PRO A 42 12.55 -10.59 6.04
C PRO A 42 12.74 -9.90 7.40
N TYR A 43 12.09 -8.75 7.59
CA TYR A 43 12.10 -7.97 8.83
C TYR A 43 10.82 -8.13 9.64
N LEU A 44 9.77 -8.81 9.14
CA LEU A 44 8.48 -8.91 9.84
C LEU A 44 8.61 -9.59 11.20
N ALA A 45 9.20 -10.79 11.25
CA ALA A 45 9.41 -11.50 12.51
C ALA A 45 10.28 -10.67 13.48
N LYS A 46 11.35 -10.06 12.96
CA LYS A 46 12.29 -9.24 13.74
C LYS A 46 11.64 -7.96 14.28
N PHE A 47 10.73 -7.36 13.52
CA PHE A 47 9.95 -6.20 13.94
C PHE A 47 9.07 -6.56 15.14
N TYR A 48 8.43 -7.73 15.15
CA TYR A 48 7.65 -8.18 16.30
C TYR A 48 8.52 -8.51 17.54
N GLU A 49 9.78 -8.92 17.34
CA GLU A 49 10.73 -9.18 18.43
C GLU A 49 11.29 -7.90 19.04
N ASP A 50 11.71 -6.94 18.21
CA ASP A 50 12.29 -5.66 18.65
C ASP A 50 11.92 -4.52 17.67
N PRO A 51 10.76 -3.88 17.86
CA PRO A 51 10.29 -2.82 16.98
C PRO A 51 11.27 -1.65 16.89
N LYS A 52 11.94 -1.27 18.00
CA LYS A 52 12.86 -0.13 18.01
C LYS A 52 14.10 -0.38 17.16
N LYS A 53 14.54 -1.62 17.08
CA LYS A 53 15.71 -2.00 16.29
C LYS A 53 15.39 -2.18 14.82
N TRP A 54 14.20 -2.69 14.48
CA TRP A 54 13.90 -3.17 13.12
C TRP A 54 12.84 -2.37 12.36
N SER A 55 12.17 -1.40 12.99
CA SER A 55 11.12 -0.61 12.31
C SER A 55 11.62 0.17 11.10
N PHE A 56 12.87 0.62 11.12
CA PHE A 56 13.43 1.36 9.99
C PHE A 56 13.63 0.46 8.77
N GLU A 57 14.30 -0.69 8.94
CA GLU A 57 14.51 -1.67 7.88
C GLU A 57 13.18 -2.22 7.36
N PHE A 58 12.25 -2.49 8.29
CA PHE A 58 10.88 -2.90 7.99
C PHE A 58 10.18 -1.89 7.08
N GLN A 59 10.19 -0.60 7.44
CA GLN A 59 9.55 0.45 6.67
C GLN A 59 10.25 0.71 5.32
N MET A 60 11.58 0.68 5.28
CA MET A 60 12.35 0.85 4.05
C MET A 60 12.11 -0.28 3.05
N TRP A 61 11.88 -1.50 3.54
CA TRP A 61 11.49 -2.63 2.71
C TRP A 61 10.09 -2.42 2.12
N PHE A 62 9.10 -2.00 2.91
CA PHE A 62 7.75 -1.70 2.42
C PHE A 62 7.74 -0.60 1.37
N LEU A 63 8.50 0.48 1.59
CA LEU A 63 8.67 1.54 0.61
C LEU A 63 9.14 0.97 -0.73
N GLU A 64 10.18 0.14 -0.73
CA GLU A 64 10.72 -0.49 -1.94
C GLU A 64 9.69 -1.38 -2.64
N GLN A 65 8.98 -2.24 -1.91
CA GLN A 65 7.94 -3.11 -2.48
C GLN A 65 6.82 -2.29 -3.11
N ARG A 66 6.34 -1.24 -2.44
CA ARG A 66 5.28 -0.37 -2.96
C ARG A 66 5.69 0.38 -4.21
N ILE A 67 6.96 0.78 -4.31
CA ILE A 67 7.48 1.43 -5.52
C ILE A 67 7.51 0.44 -6.69
N GLN A 68 8.01 -0.78 -6.46
CA GLN A 68 8.05 -1.81 -7.50
C GLN A 68 6.64 -2.18 -7.97
N HIS A 69 5.72 -2.34 -7.02
CA HIS A 69 4.32 -2.60 -7.29
C HIS A 69 3.66 -1.49 -8.11
N TYR A 70 3.88 -0.22 -7.73
CA TYR A 70 3.33 0.93 -8.46
C TYR A 70 3.91 1.05 -9.89
N LYS A 71 5.22 0.81 -10.06
CA LYS A 71 5.85 0.79 -11.38
C LYS A 71 5.27 -0.32 -12.26
N HIS A 72 5.03 -1.50 -11.68
CA HIS A 72 4.37 -2.60 -12.38
C HIS A 72 2.94 -2.22 -12.81
N ALA A 73 2.17 -1.56 -11.94
CA ALA A 73 0.85 -1.05 -12.28
C ALA A 73 0.89 -0.05 -13.45
N CYS A 74 1.87 0.86 -13.45
CA CYS A 74 2.08 1.81 -14.55
C CYS A 74 2.34 1.09 -15.87
N GLN A 75 3.19 0.05 -15.85
CA GLN A 75 3.51 -0.74 -17.03
C GLN A 75 2.27 -1.46 -17.57
N ILE A 76 1.53 -2.15 -16.69
CA ILE A 76 0.30 -2.84 -17.07
C ILE A 76 -0.69 -1.84 -17.69
N ALA A 77 -0.90 -0.68 -17.07
CA ALA A 77 -1.83 0.31 -17.61
C ALA A 77 -1.47 0.70 -19.06
N ILE A 78 -0.20 0.95 -19.36
CA ILE A 78 0.25 1.30 -20.72
C ILE A 78 0.01 0.17 -21.73
N GLU A 79 0.12 -1.08 -21.30
CA GLU A 79 -0.02 -2.27 -22.15
C GLU A 79 -1.49 -2.73 -22.32
N GLN A 80 -2.38 -2.38 -21.39
CA GLN A 80 -3.77 -2.85 -21.38
C GLN A 80 -4.66 -2.08 -22.37
N PRO A 81 -5.62 -2.73 -23.04
CA PRO A 81 -6.54 -2.08 -24.00
C PRO A 81 -7.34 -0.93 -23.38
N ASN A 82 -7.77 -1.08 -22.13
CA ASN A 82 -8.57 -0.07 -21.41
C ASN A 82 -7.70 0.99 -20.71
N ASN A 83 -6.38 0.79 -20.65
CA ASN A 83 -5.40 1.65 -19.98
C ASN A 83 -5.78 2.08 -18.55
N ILE A 84 -6.56 1.26 -17.84
CA ILE A 84 -6.99 1.51 -16.46
C ILE A 84 -6.60 0.31 -15.60
N VAL A 85 -5.84 0.57 -14.54
CA VAL A 85 -5.52 -0.39 -13.49
C VAL A 85 -6.06 0.13 -12.17
N ILE A 86 -6.74 -0.75 -11.43
CA ILE A 86 -7.15 -0.49 -10.06
C ILE A 86 -6.22 -1.23 -9.11
N LEU A 87 -5.74 -0.54 -8.07
CA LEU A 87 -4.77 -1.09 -7.11
C LEU A 87 -5.19 -0.88 -5.65
N ASP A 88 -4.92 -1.89 -4.81
CA ASP A 88 -5.10 -1.83 -3.37
C ASP A 88 -3.86 -1.21 -2.71
N ARG A 89 -4.01 0.01 -2.17
CA ARG A 89 -2.95 0.89 -1.66
C ARG A 89 -1.91 1.31 -2.70
N SER A 90 -1.10 2.29 -2.31
CA SER A 90 -0.02 2.81 -3.15
C SER A 90 1.18 3.26 -2.33
N VAL A 91 2.26 3.66 -3.03
CA VAL A 91 3.40 4.30 -2.38
C VAL A 91 3.01 5.61 -1.68
N PHE A 92 2.01 6.34 -2.17
CA PHE A 92 1.62 7.65 -1.61
C PHE A 92 1.14 7.58 -0.16
N SER A 93 0.53 6.45 0.24
CA SER A 93 0.08 6.22 1.61
C SER A 93 1.16 5.63 2.52
N ASP A 94 2.31 5.21 1.99
CA ASP A 94 3.39 4.58 2.77
C ASP A 94 3.94 5.51 3.86
N SER A 95 4.06 6.80 3.53
CA SER A 95 4.60 7.83 4.43
C SER A 95 3.82 7.97 5.74
N VAL A 96 2.56 7.54 5.77
CA VAL A 96 1.74 7.52 7.00
C VAL A 96 2.33 6.54 8.01
N PHE A 97 2.77 5.35 7.58
CA PHE A 97 3.32 4.33 8.48
C PHE A 97 4.70 4.72 9.01
N ALA A 98 5.56 5.29 8.17
CA ALA A 98 6.84 5.84 8.60
C ALA A 98 6.67 6.94 9.66
N ARG A 99 5.70 7.84 9.44
CA ARG A 99 5.39 8.92 10.41
C ARG A 99 4.87 8.35 11.73
N LEU A 100 4.02 7.34 11.70
CA LEU A 100 3.53 6.67 12.91
C LEU A 100 4.69 6.01 13.67
N ALA A 101 5.55 5.25 12.99
CA ALA A 101 6.72 4.64 13.61
C ALA A 101 7.67 5.66 14.25
N PHE A 102 7.78 6.86 13.67
CA PHE A 102 8.55 7.97 14.25
C PHE A 102 7.87 8.53 15.51
N GLN A 103 6.56 8.79 15.43
CA GLN A 103 5.77 9.30 16.55
C GLN A 103 5.74 8.35 17.74
N ASP A 104 5.73 7.04 17.49
CA ASP A 104 5.78 5.99 18.51
C ASP A 104 7.20 5.76 19.06
N GLY A 105 8.21 6.46 18.52
CA GLY A 105 9.60 6.36 18.96
C GLY A 105 10.28 5.05 18.55
N PHE A 106 9.78 4.37 17.52
CA PHE A 106 10.38 3.16 16.96
C PHE A 106 11.43 3.47 15.88
N ILE A 107 11.35 4.63 15.23
CA ILE A 107 12.44 5.15 14.40
C ILE A 107 12.90 6.50 14.93
N SER A 108 14.20 6.77 14.84
CA SER A 108 14.81 8.04 15.22
C SER A 108 14.55 9.14 14.18
N GLN A 109 14.77 10.41 14.57
CA GLN A 109 14.69 11.55 13.64
C GLN A 109 15.57 11.35 12.41
N ASN A 110 16.83 10.92 12.60
CA ASN A 110 17.77 10.69 11.49
C ASN A 110 17.28 9.58 10.53
N GLN A 111 16.67 8.52 11.06
CA GLN A 111 16.07 7.46 10.23
C GLN A 111 14.83 7.96 9.49
N PHE A 112 13.99 8.77 10.13
CA PHE A 112 12.82 9.36 9.49
C PHE A 112 13.22 10.34 8.38
N ASP A 113 14.25 11.16 8.59
CA ASP A 113 14.78 12.07 7.57
C ASP A 113 15.34 11.30 6.36
N GLN A 114 16.08 10.20 6.61
CA GLN A 114 16.56 9.32 5.54
C GLN A 114 15.40 8.69 4.75
N TYR A 115 14.36 8.23 5.44
CA TYR A 115 13.15 7.73 4.79
C TYR A 115 12.53 8.81 3.89
N LEU A 116 12.35 10.03 4.39
CA LEU A 116 11.73 11.13 3.62
C LEU A 116 12.54 11.52 2.39
N ILE A 117 13.87 11.54 2.49
CA ILE A 117 14.75 11.81 1.34
C ILE A 117 14.49 10.76 0.24
N LYS A 118 14.51 9.46 0.59
CA LYS A 118 14.28 8.39 -0.39
C LYS A 118 12.85 8.44 -0.95
N TYR A 119 11.86 8.63 -0.09
CA TYR A 119 10.45 8.73 -0.47
C TYR A 119 10.23 9.88 -1.47
N ASN A 120 10.69 11.09 -1.15
CA ASN A 120 10.50 12.27 -1.99
C ASN A 120 11.25 12.17 -3.33
N ASP A 121 12.46 11.62 -3.34
CA ASP A 121 13.24 11.40 -4.56
C ASP A 121 12.49 10.49 -5.54
N ILE A 122 11.78 9.49 -5.03
CA ILE A 122 11.11 8.49 -5.87
C ILE A 122 9.71 8.97 -6.27
N VAL A 123 8.94 9.52 -5.33
CA VAL A 123 7.58 10.01 -5.60
C VAL A 123 7.58 11.15 -6.62
N SER A 124 8.64 11.97 -6.66
CA SER A 124 8.79 13.02 -7.68
C SER A 124 9.06 12.50 -9.10
N LYS A 125 9.40 11.21 -9.27
CA LYS A 125 9.79 10.60 -10.55
C LYS A 125 8.76 9.59 -11.10
N ILE A 126 7.69 9.32 -10.36
CA ILE A 126 6.62 8.40 -10.79
C ILE A 126 5.38 9.20 -11.22
N PRO A 127 4.58 8.69 -12.18
CA PRO A 127 3.35 9.36 -12.58
C PRO A 127 2.37 9.41 -11.41
N LEU A 128 1.61 10.50 -11.29
CA LEU A 128 0.53 10.60 -10.32
C LEU A 128 -0.65 9.69 -10.72
N PRO A 129 -1.40 9.16 -9.76
CA PRO A 129 -2.60 8.40 -10.04
C PRO A 129 -3.69 9.31 -10.60
N THR A 130 -4.60 8.73 -11.38
CA THR A 130 -5.76 9.45 -11.93
C THR A 130 -6.74 9.81 -10.82
N ALA A 131 -6.95 8.89 -9.88
CA ALA A 131 -7.83 9.10 -8.73
C ALA A 131 -7.45 8.22 -7.54
N VAL A 132 -7.83 8.69 -6.36
CA VAL A 132 -7.76 7.93 -5.11
C VAL A 132 -9.17 7.83 -4.54
N VAL A 133 -9.61 6.61 -4.24
CA VAL A 133 -10.88 6.31 -3.57
C VAL A 133 -10.56 5.87 -2.15
N TYR A 134 -10.94 6.69 -1.18
CA TYR A 134 -10.74 6.40 0.24
C TYR A 134 -11.99 5.74 0.83
N LEU A 135 -11.83 4.55 1.40
CA LEU A 135 -12.87 3.85 2.15
C LEU A 135 -12.82 4.33 3.60
N ASP A 136 -13.73 5.25 3.92
CA ASP A 136 -13.91 5.77 5.26
C ASP A 136 -14.70 4.75 6.11
N VAL A 137 -13.95 3.98 6.90
CA VAL A 137 -14.48 2.92 7.78
C VAL A 137 -13.85 3.09 9.15
N SER A 138 -14.67 3.10 10.19
CA SER A 138 -14.18 3.32 11.55
C SER A 138 -13.17 2.24 11.99
N PRO A 139 -12.19 2.58 12.85
CA PRO A 139 -11.26 1.60 13.42
C PRO A 139 -11.98 0.45 14.15
N GLU A 140 -13.10 0.73 14.82
CA GLU A 140 -13.90 -0.29 15.54
C GLU A 140 -14.49 -1.31 14.57
N THR A 141 -15.01 -0.84 13.43
CA THR A 141 -15.57 -1.70 12.39
C THR A 141 -14.47 -2.53 11.73
N CYS A 142 -13.31 -1.92 11.45
CA CYS A 142 -12.15 -2.62 10.91
C CYS A 142 -11.69 -3.74 11.86
N LEU A 143 -11.54 -3.44 13.15
CA LEU A 143 -11.15 -4.42 14.17
C LEU A 143 -12.17 -5.55 14.32
N TYR A 144 -13.46 -5.22 14.29
CA TYR A 144 -14.53 -6.22 14.31
C TYR A 144 -14.41 -7.21 13.14
N ARG A 145 -14.15 -6.71 11.93
CA ARG A 145 -13.97 -7.55 10.73
C ARG A 145 -12.73 -8.44 10.82
N ILE A 146 -11.60 -7.92 11.31
CA ILE A 146 -10.37 -8.70 11.55
C ILE A 146 -10.66 -9.90 12.47
N LYS A 147 -11.31 -9.64 13.61
CA LYS A 147 -11.65 -10.69 14.59
C LYS A 147 -12.55 -11.78 14.00
N ILE A 148 -13.51 -11.42 13.15
CA ILE A 148 -14.36 -12.43 12.49
C ILE A 148 -13.51 -13.30 11.57
N GLN A 149 -12.62 -12.70 10.78
CA GLN A 149 -11.81 -13.39 9.80
C GLN A 149 -10.82 -14.39 10.46
N GLU A 150 -10.21 -14.00 11.58
CA GLU A 150 -9.35 -14.89 12.38
C GLU A 150 -10.12 -16.09 12.97
N ASN A 151 -11.37 -15.89 13.40
CA ASN A 151 -12.24 -16.96 13.92
C ASN A 151 -12.71 -17.94 12.84
N VAL A 152 -12.68 -17.55 11.56
CA VAL A 152 -12.98 -18.44 10.43
C VAL A 152 -11.78 -19.30 10.05
N ILE A 153 -10.55 -18.80 10.21
CA ILE A 153 -9.30 -19.52 9.88
C ILE A 153 -8.88 -20.50 10.99
N THR A 154 -9.30 -20.25 12.24
CA THR A 154 -8.99 -21.08 13.41
C THR A 154 -10.03 -22.17 13.72
N ARG A 155 -11.01 -22.38 12.83
CA ARG A 155 -11.99 -23.48 12.87
C ARG A 155 -11.78 -24.41 11.69
#